data_AF-V4R7L5-F1
#
_entry.id   AF-V4R7L5-F1
#
_cell.length_a   1.000
_cell.length_b   1.000
_cell.length_c   1.000
_cell.angle_alpha   90.00
_cell.angle_beta   90.00
_cell.angle_gamma   90.00
#
_symmetry.space_group_name_H-M   'P 1'
#
loop_
_entity.id
_entity.type
_entity.pdbx_description
1 polymer ?
#
loop_
_entity_poly.entity_id
_entity_poly.type
_entity_poly.pdbx_seq_one_letter_code
_entity_poly.pdbx_strand_id
1 'polypeptide(L)'
;MSDPFYEWREAYAGLIGCELRVVAWMPITADTPDVVTNLGAAAFVFSGAVMIAPAEGSDVFLTWAWKPRVYGYHLAVSQQVDWQAGCLDRIRCRFDGPWEGVQGARLIDVRLFQAPSMEGGLKTAAIRHTVAGENGDVFFWIGCGDAGGVGDHDDLWVGVNVEPANLADLVEVLVLTDQAKT
;
A
#
# COMPACT_ATOMS: atom_id res chain seq x y z
N MET A 1 19.36 -3.08 -20.19
CA MET A 1 18.76 -2.23 -19.13
C MET A 1 17.99 -3.16 -18.20
N SER A 2 18.24 -3.07 -16.89
CA SER A 2 17.43 -3.76 -15.88
C SER A 2 16.02 -3.16 -15.86
N ASP A 3 14.98 -4.00 -15.72
CA ASP A 3 13.60 -3.53 -15.55
C ASP A 3 13.53 -2.67 -14.27
N PRO A 4 13.19 -1.37 -14.35
CA PRO A 4 13.14 -0.49 -13.19
C PRO A 4 12.05 -0.88 -12.19
N PHE A 5 11.13 -1.76 -12.57
CA PHE A 5 10.04 -2.24 -11.72
C PHE A 5 10.16 -3.71 -11.33
N TYR A 6 11.32 -4.34 -11.54
CA TYR A 6 11.54 -5.75 -11.21
C TYR A 6 11.19 -6.09 -9.76
N GLU A 7 11.63 -5.27 -8.80
CA GLU A 7 11.35 -5.44 -7.36
C GLU A 7 9.83 -5.49 -7.07
N TRP A 8 9.05 -4.63 -7.73
CA TRP A 8 7.60 -4.62 -7.59
C TRP A 8 6.96 -5.86 -8.20
N ARG A 9 7.43 -6.28 -9.39
CA ARG A 9 6.95 -7.53 -10.01
C ARG A 9 7.24 -8.72 -9.11
N GLU A 10 8.45 -8.81 -8.56
CA GLU A 10 8.87 -9.90 -7.68
C GLU A 10 8.04 -9.94 -6.39
N ALA A 11 7.84 -8.77 -5.74
CA ALA A 11 7.04 -8.67 -4.52
C ALA A 11 5.60 -9.13 -4.71
N TYR A 12 4.97 -8.81 -5.85
CA TYR A 12 3.58 -9.14 -6.13
C TYR A 12 3.37 -10.46 -6.89
N ALA A 13 4.43 -11.07 -7.41
CA ALA A 13 4.33 -12.30 -8.23
C ALA A 13 3.61 -13.45 -7.49
N GLY A 14 3.83 -13.58 -6.18
CA GLY A 14 3.19 -14.58 -5.34
C GLY A 14 1.90 -14.11 -4.64
N LEU A 15 1.49 -12.86 -4.84
CA LEU A 15 0.34 -12.26 -4.16
C LEU A 15 -0.87 -12.10 -5.09
N ILE A 16 -0.64 -11.87 -6.37
CA ILE A 16 -1.71 -11.71 -7.37
C ILE A 16 -2.37 -13.07 -7.64
N GLY A 17 -3.71 -13.08 -7.63
CA GLY A 17 -4.53 -14.27 -7.72
C GLY A 17 -4.77 -14.96 -6.37
N CYS A 18 -4.10 -14.53 -5.30
CA CYS A 18 -4.27 -15.09 -3.97
C CYS A 18 -5.35 -14.36 -3.16
N GLU A 19 -5.98 -15.10 -2.24
CA GLU A 19 -6.84 -14.55 -1.20
C GLU A 19 -6.01 -13.73 -0.21
N LEU A 20 -6.48 -12.53 0.16
CA LEU A 20 -5.85 -11.72 1.21
C LEU A 20 -6.37 -12.13 2.59
N ARG A 21 -5.49 -12.67 3.44
CA ARG A 21 -5.86 -13.06 4.82
C ARG A 21 -5.81 -11.90 5.79
N VAL A 22 -4.77 -11.08 5.68
CA VAL A 22 -4.52 -9.98 6.62
C VAL A 22 -3.97 -8.78 5.86
N VAL A 23 -4.56 -7.62 6.14
CA VAL A 23 -3.89 -6.34 5.97
C VAL A 23 -3.67 -5.80 7.38
N ALA A 24 -2.44 -5.40 7.71
CA ALA A 24 -2.12 -4.86 9.02
C ALA A 24 -1.45 -3.49 8.91
N TRP A 25 -1.91 -2.58 9.75
CA TRP A 25 -1.29 -1.28 9.99
C TRP A 25 -0.20 -1.48 11.02
N MET A 26 1.01 -1.07 10.67
CA MET A 26 2.16 -1.16 11.54
C MET A 26 2.69 0.24 11.84
N PRO A 27 1.95 1.08 12.61
CA PRO A 27 2.43 2.40 12.96
C PRO A 27 3.60 2.36 13.91
N ILE A 28 4.38 3.44 13.92
CA ILE A 28 5.25 3.76 15.05
C ILE A 28 4.40 3.94 16.31
N THR A 29 4.97 3.69 17.48
CA THR A 29 4.22 3.73 18.73
C THR A 29 3.57 5.08 19.02
N ALA A 30 4.16 6.18 18.54
CA ALA A 30 3.60 7.53 18.69
C ALA A 30 2.25 7.70 17.99
N ASP A 31 2.06 7.06 16.82
CA ASP A 31 0.88 7.22 15.97
C ASP A 31 -0.22 6.19 16.27
N THR A 32 0.09 5.18 17.07
CA THR A 32 -0.83 4.10 17.42
C THR A 32 -2.19 4.59 17.95
N PRO A 33 -2.27 5.56 18.88
CA PRO A 33 -3.57 6.06 19.36
C PRO A 33 -4.44 6.65 18.24
N ASP A 34 -3.83 7.35 17.29
CA ASP A 34 -4.54 7.98 16.18
C ASP A 34 -5.01 6.93 15.16
N VAL A 35 -4.18 5.94 14.84
CA VAL A 35 -4.60 4.81 13.99
C VAL A 35 -5.76 4.04 14.63
N VAL A 36 -5.69 3.75 15.94
CA VAL A 36 -6.78 3.07 16.66
C VAL A 36 -8.08 3.86 16.58
N THR A 37 -8.00 5.19 16.74
CA THR A 37 -9.17 6.08 16.67
C THR A 37 -9.79 6.11 15.27
N ASN A 38 -8.98 5.91 14.23
CA ASN A 38 -9.39 5.99 12.82
C ASN A 38 -9.64 4.62 12.16
N LEU A 39 -9.68 3.50 12.90
CA LEU A 39 -9.86 2.17 12.30
C LEU A 39 -11.12 2.01 11.43
N GLY A 40 -12.19 2.75 11.74
CA GLY A 40 -13.44 2.73 10.96
C GLY A 40 -13.47 3.72 9.79
N ALA A 41 -12.40 4.49 9.58
CA ALA A 41 -12.33 5.48 8.51
C ALA A 41 -11.99 4.83 7.16
N ALA A 42 -12.52 5.40 6.08
CA ALA A 42 -12.20 4.98 4.72
C ALA A 42 -10.79 5.40 4.28
N ALA A 43 -10.19 6.39 4.94
CA ALA A 43 -8.80 6.79 4.70
C ALA A 43 -8.21 7.44 5.96
N PHE A 44 -6.90 7.26 6.17
CA PHE A 44 -6.13 7.87 7.25
C PHE A 44 -4.63 7.81 6.95
N VAL A 45 -3.83 8.48 7.79
CA VAL A 45 -2.38 8.60 7.64
C VAL A 45 -1.65 8.13 8.89
N PHE A 46 -0.45 7.58 8.73
CA PHE A 46 0.44 7.24 9.84
C PHE A 46 1.88 6.98 9.35
N SER A 47 2.86 7.21 10.23
CA SER A 47 4.24 6.80 10.03
C SER A 47 4.43 5.32 10.38
N GLY A 48 5.07 4.54 9.50
CA GLY A 48 5.36 3.13 9.75
C GLY A 48 5.29 2.28 8.48
N ALA A 49 4.67 1.10 8.58
CA ALA A 49 4.54 0.15 7.49
C ALA A 49 3.12 -0.40 7.33
N VAL A 50 2.81 -0.93 6.15
CA VAL A 50 1.64 -1.77 5.90
C VAL A 50 2.12 -3.17 5.54
N MET A 51 1.52 -4.19 6.16
CA MET A 51 1.75 -5.59 5.80
C MET A 51 0.52 -6.15 5.10
N ILE A 52 0.73 -6.76 3.93
CA ILE A 52 -0.28 -7.51 3.17
C ILE A 52 0.13 -8.99 3.19
N ALA A 53 -0.70 -9.83 3.81
CA ALA A 53 -0.45 -11.25 3.94
C ALA A 53 -1.47 -12.06 3.12
N PRO A 54 -1.03 -12.81 2.10
CA PRO A 54 -1.90 -13.73 1.38
C PRO A 54 -2.25 -14.98 2.19
N ALA A 55 -3.23 -15.74 1.72
CA ALA A 55 -3.52 -17.08 2.22
C ALA A 55 -2.38 -18.07 1.96
N GLU A 56 -1.69 -17.89 0.83
CA GLU A 56 -0.56 -18.70 0.36
C GLU A 56 0.51 -17.77 -0.20
N GLY A 57 1.79 -18.06 0.06
CA GLY A 57 2.92 -17.24 -0.39
C GLY A 57 3.54 -16.42 0.72
N SER A 58 4.20 -15.33 0.34
CA SER A 58 4.97 -14.47 1.25
C SER A 58 4.26 -13.14 1.50
N ASP A 59 4.39 -12.64 2.72
CA ASP A 59 3.90 -11.32 3.10
C ASP A 59 4.65 -10.22 2.35
N VAL A 60 3.93 -9.18 1.94
CA VAL A 60 4.50 -7.96 1.37
C VAL A 60 4.44 -6.85 2.42
N PHE A 61 5.58 -6.20 2.64
CA PHE A 61 5.69 -5.04 3.52
C PHE A 61 5.93 -3.79 2.70
N LEU A 62 5.09 -2.77 2.88
CA LEU A 62 5.19 -1.47 2.22
C LEU A 62 5.49 -0.40 3.25
N THR A 63 6.48 0.45 2.95
CA THR A 63 6.89 1.58 3.79
C THR A 63 7.38 2.71 2.89
N TRP A 64 7.55 3.91 3.44
CA TRP A 64 8.34 4.95 2.79
C TRP A 64 9.84 4.73 3.02
N ALA A 65 10.67 5.22 2.10
CA ALA A 65 12.12 5.27 2.22
C ALA A 65 12.65 6.59 1.66
N TRP A 66 13.50 7.27 2.43
CA TRP A 66 14.24 8.43 1.95
C TRP A 66 15.27 8.01 0.89
N LYS A 67 15.27 8.66 -0.28
CA LYS A 67 16.23 8.42 -1.36
C LYS A 67 17.13 9.66 -1.53
N PRO A 68 18.35 9.68 -0.97
CA PRO A 68 19.22 10.85 -0.96
C PRO A 68 19.56 11.42 -2.35
N ARG A 69 19.56 10.58 -3.40
CA ARG A 69 19.92 10.99 -4.77
C ARG A 69 18.83 11.81 -5.47
N VAL A 70 17.60 11.71 -4.98
CA VAL A 70 16.41 12.37 -5.55
C VAL A 70 15.68 13.21 -4.50
N TYR A 71 16.29 13.39 -3.33
CA TYR A 71 15.81 14.19 -2.19
C TYR A 71 14.31 14.07 -1.94
N GLY A 72 13.84 12.84 -1.76
CA GLY A 72 12.43 12.61 -1.46
C GLY A 72 12.18 11.26 -0.82
N TYR A 73 10.97 11.14 -0.25
CA TYR A 73 10.40 9.89 0.21
C TYR A 73 9.75 9.13 -0.94
N HIS A 74 9.98 7.83 -0.98
CA HIS A 74 9.46 6.92 -2.00
C HIS A 74 8.76 5.77 -1.30
N LEU A 75 7.66 5.30 -1.87
CA LEU A 75 7.10 4.03 -1.45
C LEU A 75 8.09 2.92 -1.86
N ALA A 76 8.35 2.02 -0.94
CA ALA A 76 9.30 0.93 -1.08
C ALA A 76 8.69 -0.38 -0.59
N VAL A 77 9.11 -1.48 -1.21
CA VAL A 77 8.95 -2.81 -0.63
C VAL A 77 10.08 -3.00 0.38
N SER A 78 9.73 -3.31 1.62
CA SER A 78 10.74 -3.62 2.65
C SER A 78 10.89 -5.12 2.78
N GLN A 79 12.10 -5.58 3.10
CA GLN A 79 12.26 -6.93 3.62
C GLN A 79 11.72 -6.98 5.06
N GLN A 80 11.06 -8.08 5.42
CA GLN A 80 10.51 -8.33 6.76
C GLN A 80 11.51 -8.08 7.90
N VAL A 81 12.81 -8.22 7.62
CA VAL A 81 13.90 -8.12 8.60
C VAL A 81 14.04 -6.71 9.18
N ASP A 82 13.66 -5.67 8.44
CA ASP A 82 13.77 -4.27 8.89
C ASP A 82 12.67 -3.90 9.91
N TRP A 83 11.58 -4.68 9.96
CA TRP A 83 10.39 -4.40 10.76
C TRP A 83 10.07 -5.59 11.69
N GLN A 84 11.03 -5.96 12.53
CA GLN A 84 10.84 -7.04 13.51
C GLN A 84 9.59 -6.82 14.38
N ALA A 85 9.01 -7.89 14.89
CA ALA A 85 7.73 -7.88 15.62
C ALA A 85 7.68 -6.98 16.87
N GLY A 86 8.81 -6.40 17.31
CA GLY A 86 8.89 -5.43 18.41
C GLY A 86 9.22 -3.99 17.99
N CYS A 87 9.41 -3.71 16.70
CA CYS A 87 9.78 -2.37 16.21
C CYS A 87 8.57 -1.47 15.95
N LEU A 88 7.41 -2.07 15.65
CA LEU A 88 6.17 -1.36 15.32
C LEU A 88 5.01 -2.04 16.06
N ASP A 89 4.04 -1.24 16.47
CA ASP A 89 2.78 -1.77 16.98
C ASP A 89 2.01 -2.39 15.83
N ARG A 90 1.46 -3.59 16.01
CA ARG A 90 0.74 -4.30 14.95
C ARG A 90 -0.76 -4.25 15.18
N ILE A 91 -1.42 -3.43 14.39
CA ILE A 91 -2.88 -3.26 14.43
C ILE A 91 -3.43 -3.98 13.21
N ARG A 92 -4.17 -5.07 13.42
CA ARG A 92 -4.90 -5.69 12.33
C ARG A 92 -5.92 -4.69 11.81
N CYS A 93 -6.00 -4.54 10.48
CA CYS A 93 -7.15 -3.90 9.88
C CYS A 93 -8.39 -4.60 10.44
N ARG A 94 -9.26 -3.84 11.11
CA ARG A 94 -10.59 -4.34 11.40
C ARG A 94 -11.29 -4.33 10.06
N PHE A 95 -11.54 -5.52 9.53
CA PHE A 95 -12.31 -5.70 8.31
C PHE A 95 -13.80 -5.51 8.62
N ASP A 96 -14.13 -4.38 9.23
CA ASP A 96 -15.47 -3.88 9.48
C ASP A 96 -15.64 -2.55 8.74
N GLY A 97 -16.90 -2.14 8.54
CA GLY A 97 -17.22 -0.92 7.81
C GLY A 97 -16.62 -0.91 6.39
N PRO A 98 -15.89 0.14 5.98
CA PRO A 98 -15.47 0.30 4.60
C PRO A 98 -14.41 -0.72 4.15
N TRP A 99 -13.76 -1.42 5.08
CA TRP A 99 -12.72 -2.41 4.81
C TRP A 99 -13.23 -3.86 4.75
N GLU A 100 -14.50 -4.11 5.07
CA GLU A 100 -15.09 -5.46 5.17
C GLU A 100 -14.85 -6.32 3.92
N GLY A 101 -14.96 -5.72 2.73
CA GLY A 101 -14.77 -6.43 1.46
C GLY A 101 -13.32 -6.79 1.09
N VAL A 102 -12.34 -6.48 1.93
CA VAL A 102 -10.92 -6.80 1.68
C VAL A 102 -10.53 -8.17 2.26
N GLN A 103 -11.11 -8.58 3.39
CA GLN A 103 -10.76 -9.85 4.02
C GLN A 103 -11.28 -11.03 3.21
N GLY A 104 -10.41 -12.00 2.94
CA GLY A 104 -10.82 -13.19 2.17
C GLY A 104 -11.12 -12.88 0.70
N ALA A 105 -10.90 -11.65 0.24
CA ALA A 105 -11.05 -11.27 -1.14
C ALA A 105 -9.77 -11.60 -1.93
N ARG A 106 -9.94 -11.93 -3.21
CA ARG A 106 -8.82 -12.32 -4.08
C ARG A 106 -8.20 -11.08 -4.71
N LEU A 107 -6.89 -10.88 -4.58
CA LEU A 107 -6.18 -9.79 -5.27
C LEU A 107 -6.13 -10.04 -6.77
N ILE A 108 -6.77 -9.19 -7.57
CA ILE A 108 -6.91 -9.40 -9.02
C ILE A 108 -6.15 -8.38 -9.86
N ASP A 109 -5.81 -7.22 -9.30
CA ASP A 109 -5.13 -6.14 -10.01
C ASP A 109 -4.32 -5.29 -9.04
N VAL A 110 -3.09 -4.94 -9.45
CA VAL A 110 -2.17 -4.08 -8.71
C VAL A 110 -1.60 -3.05 -9.66
N ARG A 111 -1.73 -1.78 -9.32
CA ARG A 111 -1.31 -0.65 -10.16
C ARG A 111 -0.35 0.24 -9.38
N LEU A 112 0.85 0.42 -9.91
CA LEU A 112 1.89 1.28 -9.35
C LEU A 112 1.79 2.68 -9.94
N PHE A 113 1.86 3.69 -9.08
CA PHE A 113 1.78 5.09 -9.45
C PHE A 113 3.03 5.85 -9.02
N GLN A 114 3.46 6.76 -9.88
CA GLN A 114 4.47 7.76 -9.57
C GLN A 114 3.83 9.14 -9.40
N ALA A 115 4.37 9.94 -8.48
CA ALA A 115 4.00 11.34 -8.29
C ALA A 115 5.19 12.25 -8.64
N PRO A 116 4.94 13.52 -9.00
CA PRO A 116 5.97 14.55 -9.07
C PRO A 116 6.70 14.69 -7.73
N SER A 117 8.01 14.88 -7.80
CA SER A 117 8.86 15.23 -6.65
C SER A 117 9.16 16.74 -6.62
N MET A 118 9.52 17.26 -5.44
CA MET A 118 9.86 18.69 -5.28
C MET A 118 11.05 19.13 -6.16
N GLU A 119 11.98 18.22 -6.46
CA GLU A 119 13.19 18.49 -7.24
C GLU A 119 13.01 18.33 -8.76
N GLY A 120 11.80 18.01 -9.24
CA GLY A 120 11.53 17.77 -10.65
C GLY A 120 11.90 16.35 -11.07
N GLY A 121 10.88 15.51 -11.21
CA GLY A 121 11.02 14.12 -11.56
C GLY A 121 9.85 13.30 -11.02
N LEU A 122 9.72 12.06 -11.47
CA LEU A 122 8.70 11.13 -11.00
C LEU A 122 9.30 10.14 -10.00
N LYS A 123 8.53 9.80 -8.98
CA LYS A 123 8.90 8.84 -7.96
C LYS A 123 7.74 7.95 -7.58
N THR A 124 8.03 6.69 -7.28
CA THR A 124 7.02 5.76 -6.79
C THR A 124 6.40 6.28 -5.51
N ALA A 125 5.10 6.55 -5.57
CA ALA A 125 4.37 7.23 -4.50
C ALA A 125 3.22 6.38 -3.96
N ALA A 126 2.58 5.57 -4.80
CA ALA A 126 1.40 4.82 -4.37
C ALA A 126 1.20 3.53 -5.16
N ILE A 127 0.44 2.62 -4.55
CA ILE A 127 -0.08 1.41 -5.17
C ILE A 127 -1.59 1.37 -4.93
N ARG A 128 -2.34 1.04 -5.98
CA ARG A 128 -3.75 0.66 -5.90
C ARG A 128 -3.86 -0.85 -6.03
N HIS A 129 -4.55 -1.46 -5.09
CA HIS A 129 -4.88 -2.88 -5.08
C HIS A 129 -6.37 -3.03 -5.35
N THR A 130 -6.75 -3.88 -6.29
CA THR A 130 -8.15 -4.26 -6.51
C THR A 130 -8.31 -5.72 -6.12
N VAL A 131 -9.29 -5.99 -5.26
CA VAL A 131 -9.66 -7.33 -4.83
C VAL A 131 -11.07 -7.66 -5.32
N ALA A 132 -11.27 -8.89 -5.77
CA ALA A 132 -12.59 -9.43 -6.10
C ALA A 132 -13.19 -10.07 -4.84
N GLY A 133 -14.29 -9.52 -4.34
CA GLY A 133 -15.08 -10.07 -3.25
C GLY A 133 -16.45 -10.57 -3.73
N GLU A 134 -17.22 -11.17 -2.81
CA GLU A 134 -18.56 -11.69 -3.10
C GLU A 134 -19.55 -10.60 -3.54
N ASN A 135 -19.36 -9.37 -3.05
CA ASN A 135 -20.24 -8.24 -3.30
C ASN A 135 -19.71 -7.29 -4.40
N GLY A 136 -18.75 -7.75 -5.19
CA GLY A 136 -18.10 -6.98 -6.25
C GLY A 136 -16.65 -6.64 -5.94
N ASP A 137 -16.05 -5.86 -6.84
CA ASP A 137 -14.65 -5.45 -6.72
C ASP A 137 -14.52 -4.31 -5.70
N VAL A 138 -13.58 -4.45 -4.77
CA VAL A 138 -13.17 -3.42 -3.81
C VAL A 138 -11.76 -3.00 -4.18
N PHE A 139 -11.44 -1.72 -4.00
CA PHE A 139 -10.06 -1.26 -4.13
C PHE A 139 -9.57 -0.58 -2.88
N PHE A 140 -8.29 -0.73 -2.60
CA PHE A 140 -7.60 0.03 -1.57
C PHE A 140 -6.27 0.56 -2.09
N TRP A 141 -5.75 1.56 -1.41
CA TRP A 141 -4.54 2.28 -1.74
C TRP A 141 -3.60 2.25 -0.56
N ILE A 142 -2.30 2.19 -0.89
CA ILE A 142 -1.21 2.42 0.04
C ILE A 142 -0.22 3.32 -0.69
N GLY A 143 0.10 4.47 -0.12
CA GLY A 143 1.09 5.39 -0.68
C GLY A 143 1.82 6.19 0.38
N CYS A 144 2.92 6.83 0.00
CA CYS A 144 3.50 7.90 0.81
C CYS A 144 2.61 9.13 0.68
N GLY A 145 2.18 9.72 1.77
CA GLY A 145 1.20 10.81 1.68
C GLY A 145 0.73 11.33 3.02
N ASP A 146 0.00 12.44 2.95
CA ASP A 146 -0.65 13.09 4.08
C ASP A 146 -2.16 13.24 3.81
N ALA A 147 -2.86 14.03 4.63
CA ALA A 147 -4.30 14.27 4.45
C ALA A 147 -4.65 14.94 3.10
N GLY A 148 -3.68 15.58 2.43
CA GLY A 148 -3.81 16.22 1.12
C GLY A 148 -3.61 15.29 -0.07
N GLY A 149 -3.17 14.04 0.13
CA GLY A 149 -2.99 13.05 -0.92
C GLY A 149 -1.66 12.31 -0.85
N VAL A 150 -1.24 11.71 -1.97
CA VAL A 150 -0.01 10.91 -2.05
C VAL A 150 1.13 11.67 -2.72
N GLY A 151 2.35 11.61 -2.18
CA GLY A 151 3.47 12.43 -2.65
C GLY A 151 4.75 12.28 -1.84
N ASP A 152 5.41 13.40 -1.56
CA ASP A 152 6.69 13.49 -0.85
C ASP A 152 6.57 13.65 0.66
N HIS A 153 6.11 12.59 1.31
CA HIS A 153 5.83 12.61 2.74
C HIS A 153 6.48 11.40 3.43
N ASP A 154 6.84 11.61 4.70
CA ASP A 154 7.31 10.61 5.65
C ASP A 154 6.17 9.90 6.38
N ASP A 155 4.95 10.00 5.86
CA ASP A 155 3.78 9.25 6.32
C ASP A 155 3.27 8.32 5.21
N LEU A 156 2.59 7.26 5.64
CA LEU A 156 1.78 6.43 4.76
C LEU A 156 0.34 6.94 4.77
N TRP A 157 -0.19 7.17 3.58
CA TRP A 157 -1.61 7.33 3.34
C TRP A 157 -2.22 6.00 2.92
N VAL A 158 -3.29 5.58 3.57
CA VAL A 158 -4.09 4.41 3.19
C VAL A 158 -5.53 4.81 2.95
N GLY A 159 -6.18 4.16 1.99
CA GLY A 159 -7.58 4.40 1.68
C GLY A 159 -8.28 3.21 1.06
N VAL A 160 -9.58 3.02 1.30
CA VAL A 160 -10.41 1.97 0.70
C VAL A 160 -11.63 2.58 0.06
N ASN A 161 -11.91 2.20 -1.19
CA ASN A 161 -12.99 2.75 -2.02
C ASN A 161 -13.01 4.29 -2.09
N VAL A 162 -11.87 4.92 -1.85
CA VAL A 162 -11.62 6.35 -1.91
C VAL A 162 -10.33 6.55 -2.68
N GLU A 163 -10.37 7.48 -3.62
CA GLU A 163 -9.19 7.90 -4.38
C GLU A 163 -8.41 8.97 -3.61
N PRO A 164 -7.08 9.03 -3.71
CA PRO A 164 -6.31 10.14 -3.17
C PRO A 164 -6.74 11.46 -3.84
N ALA A 165 -6.75 12.55 -3.07
CA ALA A 165 -7.26 13.84 -3.54
C ALA A 165 -6.52 14.38 -4.78
N ASN A 166 -5.25 13.99 -4.94
CA ASN A 166 -4.38 14.37 -6.05
C ASN A 166 -4.20 13.26 -7.10
N LEU A 167 -5.18 12.36 -7.27
CA LEU A 167 -5.12 11.27 -8.27
C LEU A 167 -4.76 11.78 -9.69
N ALA A 168 -5.24 12.96 -10.07
CA ALA A 168 -4.98 13.55 -11.39
C ALA A 168 -3.49 13.86 -11.65
N ASP A 169 -2.69 13.99 -10.60
CA ASP A 169 -1.25 14.27 -10.69
C ASP A 169 -0.41 12.99 -10.74
N LEU A 170 -1.03 11.82 -10.58
CA LEU A 170 -0.36 10.53 -10.54
C LEU A 170 -0.22 9.91 -11.93
N VAL A 171 0.92 9.29 -12.17
CA VAL A 171 1.24 8.58 -13.42
C VAL A 171 1.26 7.08 -13.14
N GLU A 172 0.37 6.32 -13.78
CA GLU A 172 0.39 4.86 -13.75
C GLU A 172 1.61 4.35 -14.53
N VAL A 173 2.44 3.51 -13.91
CA VAL A 173 3.70 3.03 -14.50
C VAL A 173 3.84 1.51 -14.57
N LEU A 174 3.04 0.78 -13.78
CA LEU A 174 3.00 -0.68 -13.80
C LEU A 174 1.59 -1.15 -13.49
N VAL A 175 1.11 -2.11 -14.27
CA VAL A 175 -0.12 -2.85 -14.00
C VAL A 175 0.21 -4.33 -13.96
N LEU A 176 -0.24 -5.00 -12.90
CA LEU A 176 -0.12 -6.44 -12.72
C LEU A 176 -1.51 -7.01 -12.50
N THR A 177 -1.94 -7.92 -13.36
CA THR A 177 -3.28 -8.51 -13.31
C THR A 177 -3.21 -10.02 -13.16
N ASP A 178 -4.22 -10.59 -12.49
CA ASP A 178 -4.45 -12.02 -12.52
C ASP A 178 -4.86 -12.44 -13.95
N GLN A 179 -3.95 -13.12 -14.65
CA GLN A 179 -4.17 -13.59 -16.02
C GLN A 179 -5.14 -14.78 -16.10
N ALA A 180 -5.65 -15.30 -14.97
CA ALA A 180 -6.69 -16.34 -14.96
C ALA A 180 -8.05 -15.86 -15.49
N LYS A 181 -8.18 -14.59 -15.94
CA LYS A 181 -9.26 -14.14 -16.82
C LYS A 181 -8.89 -14.35 -18.30
N THR A 182 -8.82 -15.60 -18.74
CA THR A 182 -9.13 -15.98 -20.14
C THR A 182 -9.90 -17.28 -20.18
#